data_AF-A0A1E7JVY6-F1
#
_entry.id   AF-A0A1E7JVY6-F1
#
_cell.length_a   1.000
_cell.length_b   1.000
_cell.length_c   1.000
_cell.angle_alpha   90.00
_cell.angle_beta   90.00
_cell.angle_gamma   90.00
#
_symmetry.space_group_name_H-M   'P 1'
#
loop_
_entity.id
_entity.type
_entity.pdbx_description
1 polymer ?
#
loop_
_entity_poly.entity_id
_entity_poly.type
_entity_poly.pdbx_seq_one_letter_code
_entity_poly.pdbx_strand_id
1 'polypeptide(L)'
;MSGVGATGANGPAVELLDARERARWQRLRTPASRALYLTAHALARLVLGAQLRLSPAELAFRTDCARCGDPRHGKPRLAGAAEPAEPAGAEEPAGAEEPERPERALDWEFSLSHTPHRVAVAVARRSPLGVDVERVRERAPATVARTLTPAEHAALTARPAHLRAGDFTRYWARKEAVLKATGDGLAVSPDRLAVSAPDAPAALLHWSGPRSPRRAVRLVDLAPGTGYRACLGVLGPLGGEPVAPPRVTEHDAEALLRSGLPA
;
A
#
# COMPACT_ATOMS: atom_id res chain seq x y z
N MET A 1 28.67 7.66 -33.30
CA MET A 1 27.34 8.29 -33.33
C MET A 1 26.67 7.99 -32.00
N SER A 2 26.74 8.94 -31.09
CA SER A 2 26.44 8.78 -29.66
C SER A 2 24.94 8.60 -29.43
N GLY A 3 24.61 7.62 -28.59
CA GLY A 3 23.25 7.34 -28.14
C GLY A 3 22.76 8.40 -27.16
N VAL A 4 21.57 8.93 -27.43
CA VAL A 4 20.79 9.70 -26.47
C VAL A 4 19.92 8.68 -25.74
N GLY A 5 20.39 8.25 -24.56
CA GLY A 5 19.63 7.41 -23.65
C GLY A 5 18.44 8.18 -23.08
N ALA A 6 17.34 7.48 -22.88
CA ALA A 6 16.08 8.01 -22.36
C ALA A 6 16.16 8.41 -20.86
N THR A 7 16.93 9.46 -20.53
CA THR A 7 17.03 10.03 -19.17
C THR A 7 16.05 11.18 -18.89
N GLY A 8 15.17 11.55 -19.83
CA GLY A 8 14.49 12.86 -19.83
C GLY A 8 13.15 13.02 -19.08
N ALA A 9 12.85 12.28 -18.00
CA ALA A 9 11.67 12.58 -17.15
C ALA A 9 11.66 11.86 -15.79
N ASN A 10 12.25 10.67 -15.71
CA ASN A 10 12.19 9.81 -14.52
C ASN A 10 13.46 9.83 -13.65
N GLY A 11 14.52 10.50 -14.09
CA GLY A 11 15.85 10.48 -13.46
C GLY A 11 15.81 10.74 -11.95
N PRO A 12 15.26 11.87 -11.49
CA PRO A 12 15.22 12.22 -10.07
C PRO A 12 14.46 11.22 -9.19
N ALA A 13 13.40 10.60 -9.72
CA ALA A 13 12.60 9.65 -8.95
C ALA A 13 13.29 8.28 -8.79
N VAL A 14 14.11 7.89 -9.77
CA VAL A 14 14.87 6.63 -9.73
C VAL A 14 15.98 6.67 -8.70
N GLU A 15 16.54 7.85 -8.42
CA GLU A 15 17.55 8.07 -7.39
C GLU A 15 17.03 7.80 -5.98
N LEU A 16 15.72 8.00 -5.75
CA LEU A 16 15.10 7.70 -4.47
C LEU A 16 15.03 6.19 -4.19
N LEU A 17 14.96 5.35 -5.21
CA LEU A 17 14.85 3.90 -5.03
C LEU A 17 16.12 3.30 -4.43
N ASP A 18 16.03 2.19 -3.70
CA ASP A 18 17.22 1.40 -3.35
C ASP A 18 17.64 0.47 -4.49
N ALA A 19 18.75 -0.27 -4.31
CA ALA A 19 19.26 -1.20 -5.30
C ALA A 19 18.27 -2.35 -5.61
N ARG A 20 17.53 -2.86 -4.62
CA ARG A 20 16.57 -3.96 -4.79
C ARG A 20 15.34 -3.50 -5.57
N GLU A 21 14.84 -2.31 -5.26
CA GLU A 21 13.74 -1.67 -5.96
C GLU A 21 14.12 -1.31 -7.39
N ARG A 22 15.31 -0.75 -7.63
CA ARG A 22 15.81 -0.50 -9.00
C ARG A 22 15.89 -1.79 -9.81
N ALA A 23 16.43 -2.87 -9.24
CA ALA A 23 16.50 -4.16 -9.91
C ALA A 23 15.10 -4.75 -10.19
N ARG A 24 14.11 -4.53 -9.32
CA ARG A 24 12.70 -4.92 -9.57
C ARG A 24 12.06 -4.06 -10.66
N TRP A 25 12.25 -2.75 -10.59
CA TRP A 25 11.75 -1.79 -11.58
C TRP A 25 12.26 -2.10 -12.99
N GLN A 26 13.56 -2.37 -13.14
CA GLN A 26 14.18 -2.72 -14.43
C GLN A 26 13.59 -3.99 -15.05
N ARG A 27 13.19 -4.97 -14.22
CA ARG A 27 12.58 -6.23 -14.68
C ARG A 27 11.11 -6.10 -15.14
N LEU A 28 10.44 -4.99 -14.82
CA LEU A 28 9.06 -4.78 -15.26
C LEU A 28 9.02 -4.59 -16.79
N ARG A 29 8.12 -5.34 -17.45
CA ARG A 29 8.09 -5.47 -18.91
C ARG A 29 7.56 -4.23 -19.63
N THR A 30 6.56 -3.57 -19.06
CA THR A 30 5.86 -2.47 -19.73
C THR A 30 6.28 -1.12 -19.14
N PRO A 31 6.37 -0.06 -19.97
CA PRO A 31 6.60 1.30 -19.48
C PRO A 31 5.58 1.75 -18.44
N ALA A 32 4.30 1.41 -18.64
CA ALA A 32 3.23 1.76 -17.71
C ALA A 32 3.42 1.13 -16.32
N SER A 33 3.79 -0.15 -16.25
CA SER A 33 4.08 -0.80 -14.96
C SER A 33 5.32 -0.23 -14.30
N ARG A 34 6.36 0.11 -15.09
CA ARG A 34 7.56 0.80 -14.58
C ARG A 34 7.22 2.14 -13.96
N ALA A 35 6.39 2.94 -14.61
CA ALA A 35 5.95 4.24 -14.11
C ALA A 35 5.17 4.11 -12.79
N LEU A 36 4.14 3.25 -12.74
CA LEU A 36 3.36 3.03 -11.52
C LEU A 36 4.21 2.54 -10.35
N TYR A 37 5.13 1.61 -10.60
CA TYR A 37 6.04 1.10 -9.58
C TYR A 37 6.96 2.21 -9.05
N LEU A 38 7.60 2.96 -9.96
CA LEU A 38 8.48 4.06 -9.61
C LEU A 38 7.75 5.12 -8.78
N THR A 39 6.58 5.57 -9.25
CA THR A 39 5.77 6.57 -8.55
C THR A 39 5.35 6.10 -7.16
N ALA A 40 4.87 4.86 -7.02
CA ALA A 40 4.43 4.32 -5.74
C ALA A 40 5.58 4.23 -4.73
N HIS A 41 6.74 3.73 -5.14
CA HIS A 41 7.89 3.58 -4.27
C HIS A 41 8.58 4.90 -3.94
N ALA A 42 8.73 5.81 -4.92
CA ALA A 42 9.23 7.16 -4.68
C ALA A 42 8.33 7.91 -3.67
N LEU A 43 7.01 7.88 -3.87
CA LEU A 43 6.06 8.53 -2.96
C LEU A 43 6.12 7.93 -1.55
N ALA A 44 6.22 6.61 -1.43
CA ALA A 44 6.40 5.94 -0.14
C ALA A 44 7.62 6.45 0.61
N ARG A 45 8.76 6.54 -0.09
CA ARG A 45 10.01 6.99 0.51
C ARG A 45 9.97 8.47 0.89
N LEU A 46 9.37 9.33 0.08
CA LEU A 46 9.20 10.74 0.40
C LEU A 46 8.33 10.95 1.65
N VAL A 47 7.17 10.28 1.69
CA VAL A 47 6.25 10.39 2.82
C VAL A 47 6.88 9.84 4.09
N LEU A 48 7.46 8.65 4.04
CA LEU A 48 8.10 8.03 5.22
C LEU A 48 9.35 8.78 5.65
N GLY A 49 10.17 9.27 4.71
CA GLY A 49 11.39 10.04 5.00
C GLY A 49 11.04 11.33 5.75
N ALA A 50 10.00 12.03 5.31
CA ALA A 50 9.49 13.21 6.01
C ALA A 50 8.99 12.91 7.43
N GLN A 51 8.29 11.79 7.63
CA GLN A 51 7.80 11.38 8.97
C GLN A 51 8.93 10.95 9.91
N LEU A 52 9.97 10.30 9.37
CA LEU A 52 11.10 9.76 10.11
C LEU A 52 12.28 10.73 10.23
N ARG A 53 12.24 11.86 9.51
CA ARG A 53 13.37 12.79 9.35
C ARG A 53 14.62 12.09 8.81
N LEU A 54 14.42 11.16 7.89
CA LEU A 54 15.47 10.47 7.16
C LEU A 54 15.41 10.86 5.69
N SER A 55 16.55 10.85 5.00
CA SER A 55 16.51 10.99 3.56
C SER A 55 15.79 9.78 2.94
N PRO A 56 15.08 9.98 1.81
CA PRO A 56 14.39 8.88 1.13
C PRO A 56 15.30 7.69 0.81
N ALA A 57 16.58 7.92 0.52
CA ALA A 57 17.57 6.90 0.17
C ALA A 57 18.01 6.06 1.39
N GLU A 58 17.97 6.63 2.60
CA GLU A 58 18.29 5.94 3.85
C GLU A 58 17.18 5.00 4.31
N LEU A 59 16.02 4.94 3.65
CA LEU A 59 14.97 4.00 4.05
C LEU A 59 15.25 2.60 3.49
N ALA A 60 15.20 1.60 4.37
CA ALA A 60 15.25 0.20 3.95
C ALA A 60 13.86 -0.45 4.00
N PHE A 61 13.46 -1.06 2.89
CA PHE A 61 12.23 -1.86 2.82
C PHE A 61 12.52 -3.35 2.72
N ARG A 62 11.71 -4.16 3.41
CA ARG A 62 11.68 -5.62 3.31
C ARG A 62 10.32 -6.10 2.83
N THR A 63 10.30 -7.23 2.14
CA THR A 63 9.09 -7.83 1.56
C THR A 63 8.96 -9.30 1.91
N ASP A 64 9.50 -9.73 3.05
CA ASP A 64 9.38 -11.10 3.53
C ASP A 64 7.93 -11.51 3.76
N CYS A 65 7.57 -12.65 3.19
CA CYS A 65 6.25 -13.22 3.39
C CYS A 65 6.13 -13.76 4.81
N ALA A 66 5.21 -13.21 5.60
CA ALA A 66 4.89 -13.74 6.93
C ALA A 66 4.38 -15.20 6.93
N ARG A 67 4.11 -15.79 5.75
CA ARG A 67 3.63 -17.17 5.62
C ARG A 67 4.73 -18.17 5.25
N CYS A 68 5.53 -17.89 4.23
CA CYS A 68 6.53 -18.84 3.72
C CYS A 68 7.98 -18.37 3.95
N GLY A 69 8.18 -17.16 4.47
CA GLY A 69 9.51 -16.58 4.69
C GLY A 69 10.22 -16.11 3.41
N ASP A 70 9.64 -16.30 2.22
CA ASP A 70 10.25 -15.86 0.96
C ASP A 70 10.39 -14.33 0.94
N PRO A 71 11.61 -13.78 0.79
CA PRO A 71 11.85 -12.33 0.78
C PRO A 71 11.34 -11.63 -0.51
N ARG A 72 10.95 -12.40 -1.54
CA ARG A 72 10.58 -11.86 -2.86
C ARG A 72 9.12 -11.43 -2.94
N HIS A 73 8.28 -11.84 -2.00
CA HIS A 73 6.86 -11.50 -2.00
C HIS A 73 6.32 -11.32 -0.59
N GLY A 74 5.39 -10.39 -0.44
CA GLY A 74 4.81 -10.06 0.86
C GLY A 74 4.42 -8.59 0.90
N LYS A 75 3.84 -8.18 2.02
CA LYS A 75 3.57 -6.78 2.30
C LYS A 75 4.91 -6.07 2.54
N PRO A 76 5.24 -4.99 1.80
CA PRO A 76 6.41 -4.17 2.11
C PRO A 76 6.34 -3.62 3.54
N ARG A 77 7.47 -3.63 4.25
CA ARG A 77 7.62 -3.08 5.60
C ARG A 77 8.93 -2.30 5.71
N LEU A 78 8.95 -1.32 6.60
CA LEU A 78 10.19 -0.68 7.02
C LEU A 78 11.05 -1.70 7.77
N ALA A 79 12.33 -1.74 7.43
CA ALA A 79 13.33 -2.52 8.14
C ALA A 79 14.17 -1.68 9.11
N GLY A 80 14.09 -0.34 9.01
CA GLY A 80 14.92 0.62 9.76
C GLY A 80 15.53 1.66 8.82
N ALA A 81 16.60 2.31 9.28
CA ALA A 81 17.55 2.96 8.38
C ALA A 81 18.30 1.87 7.58
N ALA A 82 18.55 2.13 6.31
CA ALA A 82 19.45 1.32 5.50
C ALA A 82 20.80 1.32 6.21
N GLU A 83 21.35 0.12 6.46
CA GLU A 83 22.72 0.05 6.93
C GLU A 83 23.59 0.79 5.90
N PRO A 84 24.41 1.75 6.33
CA PRO A 84 25.37 2.35 5.42
C PRO A 84 26.20 1.20 4.83
N ALA A 85 26.47 1.26 3.53
CA ALA A 85 27.44 0.36 2.94
C ALA A 85 28.74 0.53 3.75
N GLU A 86 29.18 -0.51 4.45
CA GLU A 86 30.36 -0.41 5.32
C GLU A 86 31.51 0.18 4.50
N PRO A 87 32.04 1.36 4.88
CA PRO A 87 33.30 1.80 4.31
C PRO A 87 34.35 0.80 4.82
N ALA A 88 35.08 0.19 3.89
CA ALA A 88 36.21 -0.64 4.24
C ALA A 88 37.23 0.20 5.05
N GLY A 89 37.27 0.00 6.37
CA GLY A 89 38.37 0.43 7.23
C GLY A 89 38.29 1.82 7.87
N ALA A 90 37.13 2.32 8.28
CA ALA A 90 37.06 3.53 9.11
C ALA A 90 36.92 3.18 10.61
N GLU A 91 37.89 3.61 11.43
CA GLU A 91 37.85 3.50 12.89
C GLU A 91 36.72 4.38 13.47
N GLU A 92 35.91 3.82 14.39
CA GLU A 92 34.85 4.58 15.06
C GLU A 92 35.42 5.62 16.03
N PRO A 93 35.03 6.90 15.93
CA PRO A 93 35.39 7.89 16.94
C PRO A 93 34.53 7.69 18.19
N ALA A 94 35.19 7.48 19.33
CA ALA A 94 34.53 7.45 20.63
C ALA A 94 34.01 8.84 21.01
N GLY A 95 32.68 8.98 21.17
CA GLY A 95 32.06 10.17 21.79
C GLY A 95 30.93 10.86 21.01
N ALA A 96 30.46 10.31 19.89
CA ALA A 96 29.23 10.81 19.26
C ALA A 96 28.01 10.33 20.07
N GLU A 97 27.13 11.25 20.45
CA GLU A 97 25.81 10.94 21.00
C GLU A 97 25.13 9.90 20.10
N GLU A 98 24.63 8.80 20.68
CA GLU A 98 23.94 7.76 19.90
C GLU A 98 22.84 8.42 19.05
N PRO A 99 22.91 8.37 17.70
CA PRO A 99 21.86 8.97 16.86
C PRO A 99 20.54 8.31 17.25
N GLU A 100 19.51 9.11 17.55
CA GLU A 100 18.19 8.64 18.00
C GLU A 100 17.71 7.48 17.09
N ARG A 101 17.79 6.26 17.63
CA ARG A 101 17.94 4.99 16.88
C ARG A 101 16.78 4.60 15.95
N PRO A 102 17.04 3.74 14.94
CA PRO A 102 16.08 3.14 13.98
C PRO A 102 14.87 2.39 14.59
N GLU A 103 14.80 2.18 15.91
CA GLU A 103 13.65 1.55 16.58
C GLU A 103 12.34 2.33 16.34
N ARG A 104 12.39 3.68 16.27
CA ARG A 104 11.22 4.51 15.92
C ARG A 104 10.75 4.33 14.48
N ALA A 105 11.59 3.81 13.57
CA ALA A 105 11.17 3.51 12.20
C ALA A 105 10.28 2.27 12.14
N LEU A 106 10.48 1.31 13.05
CA LEU A 106 9.66 0.09 13.14
C LEU A 106 8.24 0.36 13.68
N ASP A 107 8.05 1.52 14.31
CA ASP A 107 6.72 2.00 14.69
C ASP A 107 5.87 2.43 13.49
N TRP A 108 6.44 2.57 12.29
CA TRP A 108 5.70 2.99 11.11
C TRP A 108 5.34 1.81 10.19
N GLU A 109 4.07 1.74 9.86
CA GLU A 109 3.52 0.83 8.87
C GLU A 109 3.16 1.62 7.61
N PHE A 110 3.21 0.96 6.46
CA PHE A 110 2.75 1.56 5.21
C PHE A 110 2.09 0.53 4.30
N SER A 111 1.34 1.04 3.32
CA SER A 111 0.73 0.24 2.28
C SER A 111 0.71 1.01 0.97
N LEU A 112 0.90 0.29 -0.13
CA LEU A 112 0.91 0.83 -1.48
C LEU A 112 -0.20 0.15 -2.29
N SER A 113 -0.89 0.91 -3.13
CA SER A 113 -1.73 0.36 -4.20
C SER A 113 -1.65 1.23 -5.43
N HIS A 114 -1.82 0.62 -6.59
CA HIS A 114 -1.81 1.35 -7.85
C HIS A 114 -2.68 0.64 -8.89
N THR A 115 -3.30 1.45 -9.72
CA THR A 115 -4.08 1.04 -10.89
C THR A 115 -3.76 2.05 -12.00
N PRO A 116 -4.05 1.80 -13.29
CA PRO A 116 -3.69 2.75 -14.34
C PRO A 116 -4.12 4.19 -14.02
N HIS A 117 -3.15 5.12 -14.05
CA HIS A 117 -3.29 6.55 -13.74
C HIS A 117 -3.64 6.90 -12.28
N ARG A 118 -3.54 5.97 -11.32
CA ARG A 118 -3.71 6.24 -9.88
C ARG A 118 -2.72 5.45 -9.02
N VAL A 119 -2.14 6.13 -8.05
CA VAL A 119 -1.27 5.57 -7.02
C VAL A 119 -1.81 6.03 -5.66
N ALA A 120 -1.86 5.12 -4.70
CA ALA A 120 -2.20 5.39 -3.32
C ALA A 120 -1.08 4.87 -2.41
N VAL A 121 -0.65 5.74 -1.49
CA VAL A 121 0.29 5.40 -0.42
C VAL A 121 -0.36 5.81 0.89
N ALA A 122 -0.39 4.89 1.84
CA ALA A 122 -0.88 5.16 3.18
C ALA A 122 0.20 4.81 4.19
N VAL A 123 0.31 5.62 5.24
CA VAL A 123 1.26 5.44 6.34
C VAL A 123 0.53 5.61 7.67
N ALA A 124 0.90 4.85 8.70
CA ALA A 124 0.42 5.08 10.06
C ALA A 124 1.44 4.64 11.09
N ARG A 125 1.35 5.21 12.29
CA ARG A 125 2.17 4.83 13.43
C ARG A 125 1.46 3.77 14.28
N ARG A 126 2.15 2.66 14.58
CA ARG A 126 1.77 1.54 15.46
C ARG A 126 0.44 0.88 15.10
N SER A 127 0.01 1.01 13.85
CA SER A 127 -1.27 0.51 13.36
C SER A 127 -1.07 -0.14 12.00
N PRO A 128 -1.12 -1.48 11.89
CA PRO A 128 -1.06 -2.14 10.60
C PRO A 128 -2.20 -1.64 9.70
N LEU A 129 -1.87 -1.30 8.46
CA LEU A 129 -2.85 -0.78 7.51
C LEU A 129 -2.70 -1.37 6.11
N GLY A 130 -3.76 -1.24 5.32
CA GLY A 130 -3.82 -1.63 3.92
C GLY A 130 -4.61 -0.60 3.13
N VAL A 131 -4.05 -0.11 2.02
CA VAL A 131 -4.77 0.75 1.08
C VAL A 131 -4.99 -0.01 -0.22
N ASP A 132 -6.15 0.16 -0.81
CA ASP A 132 -6.42 -0.31 -2.16
C ASP A 132 -7.07 0.77 -3.03
N VAL A 133 -6.66 0.86 -4.29
CA VAL A 133 -7.24 1.75 -5.31
C VAL A 133 -7.44 1.00 -6.60
N GLU A 134 -8.65 1.07 -7.15
CA GLU A 134 -9.06 0.29 -8.30
C GLU A 134 -9.84 1.14 -9.31
N ARG A 135 -9.54 0.92 -10.59
CA ARG A 135 -10.31 1.52 -11.69
C ARG A 135 -11.61 0.77 -11.88
N VAL A 136 -12.71 1.52 -11.92
CA VAL A 136 -14.03 1.01 -12.26
C VAL A 136 -14.01 0.52 -13.71
N ARG A 137 -14.25 -0.77 -13.87
CA ARG A 137 -14.49 -1.41 -15.16
C ARG A 137 -15.25 -2.70 -14.92
N GLU A 138 -15.97 -3.18 -15.92
CA GLU A 138 -16.61 -4.49 -15.85
C GLU A 138 -15.56 -5.59 -15.63
N ARG A 139 -16.00 -6.68 -14.99
CA ARG A 139 -15.18 -7.86 -14.74
C ARG A 139 -15.90 -9.08 -15.28
N ALA A 140 -15.13 -10.08 -15.67
CA ALA A 140 -15.67 -11.38 -16.04
C ALA A 140 -16.49 -11.96 -14.88
N PRO A 141 -17.63 -12.63 -15.14
CA PRO A 141 -18.47 -13.23 -14.10
C PRO A 141 -17.69 -14.15 -13.14
N ALA A 142 -16.73 -14.93 -13.66
CA ALA A 142 -15.89 -15.79 -12.85
C ALA A 142 -15.02 -15.02 -11.83
N THR A 143 -14.57 -13.80 -12.16
CA THR A 143 -13.88 -12.93 -11.21
C THR A 143 -14.84 -12.46 -10.12
N VAL A 144 -16.04 -12.03 -10.51
CA VAL A 144 -17.06 -11.56 -9.56
C VAL A 144 -17.42 -12.67 -8.56
N ALA A 145 -17.68 -13.87 -9.06
CA ALA A 145 -18.04 -15.04 -8.25
C ALA A 145 -16.93 -15.47 -7.27
N ARG A 146 -15.66 -15.28 -7.61
CA ARG A 146 -14.52 -15.62 -6.73
C ARG A 146 -14.18 -14.55 -5.70
N THR A 147 -14.74 -13.35 -5.83
CA THR A 147 -14.47 -12.22 -4.92
C THR A 147 -15.56 -12.03 -3.89
N LEU A 148 -16.81 -12.18 -4.31
CA LEU A 148 -17.97 -11.87 -3.49
C LEU A 148 -18.44 -13.11 -2.73
N THR A 149 -18.90 -12.89 -1.50
CA THR A 149 -19.72 -13.88 -0.80
C THR A 149 -21.03 -14.09 -1.58
N PRO A 150 -21.74 -15.21 -1.38
CA PRO A 150 -23.04 -15.43 -2.02
C PRO A 150 -24.05 -14.30 -1.75
N ALA A 151 -24.06 -13.73 -0.55
CA ALA A 151 -24.94 -12.62 -0.18
C ALA A 151 -24.59 -11.32 -0.92
N GLU A 152 -23.31 -10.96 -0.99
CA GLU A 152 -22.84 -9.78 -1.73
C GLU A 152 -23.09 -9.94 -3.24
N HIS A 153 -22.92 -11.15 -3.78
CA HIS A 153 -23.20 -11.46 -5.18
C HIS A 153 -24.69 -11.29 -5.52
N ALA A 154 -25.58 -11.82 -4.67
CA ALA A 154 -27.02 -11.67 -4.83
C ALA A 154 -27.43 -10.19 -4.77
N ALA A 155 -26.89 -9.44 -3.78
CA ALA A 155 -27.13 -8.00 -3.65
C ALA A 155 -26.64 -7.23 -4.89
N LEU A 156 -25.44 -7.53 -5.40
CA LEU A 156 -24.90 -6.90 -6.60
C LEU A 156 -25.76 -7.18 -7.83
N THR A 157 -26.25 -8.41 -7.98
CA THR A 157 -27.09 -8.81 -9.11
C THR A 157 -28.43 -8.07 -9.12
N ALA A 158 -28.98 -7.75 -7.94
CA ALA A 158 -30.19 -6.95 -7.81
C ALA A 158 -30.00 -5.46 -8.16
N ARG A 159 -28.76 -4.96 -8.26
CA ARG A 159 -28.49 -3.56 -8.63
C ARG A 159 -28.77 -3.29 -10.11
N PRO A 160 -29.16 -2.05 -10.47
CA PRO A 160 -29.18 -1.61 -11.87
C PRO A 160 -27.84 -1.87 -12.57
N ALA A 161 -27.88 -2.38 -13.80
CA ALA A 161 -26.69 -2.83 -14.54
C ALA A 161 -25.56 -1.78 -14.57
N HIS A 162 -25.91 -0.51 -14.79
CA HIS A 162 -24.95 0.60 -14.86
C HIS A 162 -24.23 0.92 -13.53
N LEU A 163 -24.75 0.46 -12.38
CA LEU A 163 -24.11 0.64 -11.07
C LEU A 163 -23.20 -0.54 -10.70
N ARG A 164 -23.42 -1.72 -11.28
CA ARG A 164 -22.77 -2.97 -10.85
C ARG A 164 -21.24 -2.92 -10.92
N ALA A 165 -20.67 -2.33 -11.97
CA ALA A 165 -19.22 -2.24 -12.10
C ALA A 165 -18.60 -1.38 -10.97
N GLY A 166 -19.24 -0.25 -10.64
CA GLY A 166 -18.79 0.63 -9.55
C GLY A 166 -18.94 -0.03 -8.18
N ASP A 167 -20.08 -0.70 -7.96
CA ASP A 167 -20.41 -1.40 -6.73
C ASP A 167 -19.49 -2.61 -6.47
N PHE A 168 -19.24 -3.42 -7.51
CA PHE A 168 -18.25 -4.50 -7.46
C PHE A 168 -16.86 -3.96 -7.11
N THR A 169 -16.43 -2.89 -7.78
CA THR A 169 -15.10 -2.30 -7.55
C THR A 169 -14.96 -1.80 -6.11
N ARG A 170 -16.03 -1.29 -5.49
CA ARG A 170 -16.03 -0.91 -4.07
C ARG A 170 -15.92 -2.12 -3.14
N TYR A 171 -16.68 -3.20 -3.39
CA TYR A 171 -16.51 -4.46 -2.64
C TYR A 171 -15.07 -4.96 -2.72
N TRP A 172 -14.50 -4.98 -3.93
CA TRP A 172 -13.13 -5.41 -4.15
C TRP A 172 -12.14 -4.55 -3.35
N ALA A 173 -12.21 -3.23 -3.48
CA ALA A 173 -11.30 -2.31 -2.78
C ALA A 173 -11.36 -2.48 -1.25
N ARG A 174 -12.56 -2.62 -0.69
CA ARG A 174 -12.74 -2.89 0.75
C ARG A 174 -12.06 -4.18 1.18
N LYS A 175 -12.26 -5.27 0.44
CA LYS A 175 -11.67 -6.59 0.75
C LYS A 175 -10.15 -6.58 0.62
N GLU A 176 -9.61 -6.03 -0.45
CA GLU A 176 -8.15 -5.91 -0.65
C GLU A 176 -7.50 -5.01 0.42
N ALA A 177 -8.15 -3.92 0.83
CA ALA A 177 -7.66 -3.09 1.92
C ALA A 177 -7.54 -3.88 3.23
N VAL A 178 -8.52 -4.73 3.55
CA VAL A 178 -8.44 -5.65 4.70
C VAL A 178 -7.30 -6.65 4.54
N LEU A 179 -7.21 -7.35 3.41
CA LEU A 179 -6.20 -8.39 3.16
C LEU A 179 -4.76 -7.83 3.17
N LYS A 180 -4.58 -6.59 2.70
CA LYS A 180 -3.31 -5.85 2.78
C LYS A 180 -3.00 -5.40 4.20
N ALA A 181 -4.02 -5.02 4.98
CA ALA A 181 -3.83 -4.61 6.37
C ALA A 181 -3.36 -5.78 7.24
N THR A 182 -3.94 -6.97 7.06
CA THR A 182 -3.54 -8.19 7.77
C THR A 182 -2.25 -8.80 7.24
N GLY A 183 -1.91 -8.54 5.97
CA GLY A 183 -0.76 -9.11 5.29
C GLY A 183 -1.00 -10.51 4.73
N ASP A 184 -2.25 -10.98 4.73
CA ASP A 184 -2.62 -12.29 4.16
C ASP A 184 -2.58 -12.30 2.63
N GLY A 185 -2.83 -11.15 2.00
CA GLY A 185 -2.85 -11.02 0.53
C GLY A 185 -3.71 -12.10 -0.13
N LEU A 186 -3.16 -12.74 -1.18
CA LEU A 186 -3.85 -13.81 -1.92
C LEU A 186 -3.96 -15.15 -1.17
N ALA A 187 -3.41 -15.29 0.03
CA ALA A 187 -3.49 -16.53 0.80
C ALA A 187 -4.91 -16.80 1.34
N VAL A 188 -5.71 -15.73 1.48
CA VAL A 188 -7.12 -15.82 1.86
C VAL A 188 -7.94 -15.39 0.65
N SER A 189 -8.88 -16.23 0.25
CA SER A 189 -9.79 -15.91 -0.84
C SER A 189 -10.73 -14.76 -0.42
N PRO A 190 -10.93 -13.71 -1.24
CA PRO A 190 -11.74 -12.55 -0.86
C PRO A 190 -13.21 -12.87 -0.55
N ASP A 191 -13.76 -13.95 -1.12
CA ASP A 191 -15.10 -14.46 -0.83
C ASP A 191 -15.27 -14.96 0.63
N ARG A 192 -14.18 -15.11 1.39
CA ARG A 192 -14.21 -15.43 2.82
C ARG A 192 -14.46 -14.24 3.72
N LEU A 193 -14.36 -13.02 3.19
CA LEU A 193 -14.63 -11.78 3.89
C LEU A 193 -16.00 -11.27 3.45
N ALA A 194 -16.91 -10.98 4.37
CA ALA A 194 -18.12 -10.21 4.08
C ALA A 194 -17.88 -8.76 4.51
N VAL A 195 -18.08 -7.80 3.60
CA VAL A 195 -18.00 -6.37 3.90
C VAL A 195 -19.35 -5.71 3.68
N SER A 196 -19.53 -4.52 4.24
CA SER A 196 -20.78 -3.77 4.11
C SER A 196 -21.10 -3.43 2.65
N ALA A 197 -22.38 -3.17 2.37
CA ALA A 197 -22.86 -2.82 1.05
C ALA A 197 -22.25 -1.51 0.53
N PRO A 198 -22.17 -1.28 -0.80
CA PRO A 198 -21.48 -0.14 -1.41
C PRO A 198 -22.02 1.24 -1.04
N ASP A 199 -23.27 1.29 -0.55
CA ASP A 199 -24.01 2.48 -0.09
C ASP A 199 -24.08 2.58 1.45
N ALA A 200 -23.54 1.60 2.16
CA ALA A 200 -23.36 1.64 3.61
C ALA A 200 -21.94 2.11 4.00
N PRO A 201 -21.76 2.66 5.21
CA PRO A 201 -20.44 2.93 5.76
C PRO A 201 -19.53 1.69 5.68
N ALA A 202 -18.27 1.88 5.30
CA ALA A 202 -17.34 0.78 5.07
C ALA A 202 -17.07 0.01 6.38
N ALA A 203 -17.32 -1.29 6.37
CA ALA A 203 -17.10 -2.16 7.51
C ALA A 203 -16.80 -3.59 7.07
N LEU A 204 -15.95 -4.28 7.84
CA LEU A 204 -15.84 -5.74 7.78
C LEU A 204 -16.96 -6.33 8.65
N LEU A 205 -17.87 -7.09 8.04
CA LEU A 205 -19.01 -7.71 8.72
C LEU A 205 -18.68 -9.09 9.26
N HIS A 206 -17.96 -9.89 8.46
CA HIS A 206 -17.61 -11.25 8.82
C HIS A 206 -16.31 -11.68 8.16
N TRP A 207 -15.57 -12.57 8.83
CA TRP A 207 -14.38 -13.24 8.28
C TRP A 207 -14.45 -14.72 8.60
N SER A 208 -14.59 -15.54 7.56
CA SER A 208 -14.66 -17.01 7.64
C SER A 208 -13.38 -17.72 7.19
N GLY A 209 -12.36 -16.95 6.77
CA GLY A 209 -11.06 -17.48 6.38
C GLY A 209 -10.21 -17.90 7.58
N PRO A 210 -9.14 -18.69 7.35
CA PRO A 210 -8.17 -18.98 8.41
C PRO A 210 -7.56 -17.68 8.95
N ARG A 211 -7.26 -17.64 10.25
CA ARG A 211 -6.58 -16.51 10.93
C ARG A 211 -7.32 -15.17 10.85
N SER A 212 -8.62 -15.16 11.18
CA SER A 212 -9.34 -13.91 11.37
C SER A 212 -8.53 -12.94 12.27
N PRO A 213 -8.51 -11.64 11.94
CA PRO A 213 -7.65 -10.70 12.63
C PRO A 213 -8.00 -10.65 14.11
N ARG A 214 -7.00 -10.89 14.97
CA ARG A 214 -7.10 -10.68 16.43
C ARG A 214 -7.01 -9.19 16.80
N ARG A 215 -7.51 -8.32 15.91
CA ARG A 215 -7.45 -6.87 15.94
C ARG A 215 -8.74 -6.33 15.34
N ALA A 216 -9.22 -5.21 15.88
CA ALA A 216 -10.40 -4.57 15.31
C ALA A 216 -10.05 -4.02 13.92
N VAL A 217 -10.88 -4.32 12.92
CA VAL A 217 -10.73 -3.78 11.56
C VAL A 217 -11.60 -2.53 11.44
N ARG A 218 -11.01 -1.44 10.97
CA ARG A 218 -11.72 -0.21 10.57
C ARG A 218 -11.50 0.01 9.09
N LEU A 219 -12.57 0.33 8.37
CA LEU A 219 -12.51 0.64 6.94
C LEU A 219 -12.98 2.08 6.70
N VAL A 220 -12.35 2.75 5.75
CA VAL A 220 -12.73 4.08 5.27
C VAL A 220 -12.67 4.05 3.75
N ASP A 221 -13.81 4.29 3.09
CA ASP A 221 -13.83 4.53 1.65
C ASP A 221 -13.18 5.90 1.37
N LEU A 222 -12.28 5.95 0.39
CA LEU A 222 -11.57 7.16 -0.02
C LEU A 222 -12.17 7.72 -1.32
N ALA A 223 -11.81 8.96 -1.67
CA ALA A 223 -12.29 9.65 -2.87
C ALA A 223 -11.20 9.83 -3.94
N PRO A 224 -10.79 8.77 -4.68
CA PRO A 224 -9.69 8.82 -5.66
C PRO A 224 -10.02 9.54 -6.99
N GLY A 225 -11.15 10.26 -7.03
CA GLY A 225 -11.70 10.89 -8.23
C GLY A 225 -12.57 9.98 -9.10
N THR A 226 -13.15 10.58 -10.15
CA THR A 226 -14.10 9.92 -11.07
C THR A 226 -13.49 8.68 -11.73
N GLY A 227 -14.26 7.59 -11.78
CA GLY A 227 -13.86 6.34 -12.43
C GLY A 227 -13.02 5.41 -11.55
N TYR A 228 -12.78 5.75 -10.28
CA TYR A 228 -12.00 4.93 -9.35
C TYR A 228 -12.77 4.66 -8.04
N ARG A 229 -12.36 3.61 -7.32
CA ARG A 229 -12.76 3.33 -5.93
C ARG A 229 -11.49 3.06 -5.13
N ALA A 230 -11.47 3.51 -3.88
CA ALA A 230 -10.38 3.22 -2.98
C ALA A 230 -10.89 3.01 -1.57
N CYS A 231 -10.16 2.23 -0.79
CA CYS A 231 -10.47 1.96 0.61
C CYS A 231 -9.17 1.86 1.41
N LEU A 232 -9.21 2.38 2.64
CA LEU A 232 -8.20 2.22 3.66
C LEU A 232 -8.73 1.27 4.75
N GLY A 233 -7.96 0.24 5.06
CA GLY A 233 -8.17 -0.64 6.20
C GLY A 233 -7.10 -0.40 7.27
N VAL A 234 -7.51 -0.26 8.52
CA VAL A 234 -6.61 -0.06 9.67
C VAL A 234 -6.93 -1.10 10.75
N LEU A 235 -5.90 -1.74 11.29
CA LEU A 235 -6.00 -2.69 12.40
C LEU A 235 -5.69 -2.00 13.73
N GLY A 236 -6.65 -2.02 14.65
CA GLY A 236 -6.53 -1.51 16.01
C GLY A 236 -6.59 -2.61 17.08
N PRO A 237 -6.38 -2.27 18.36
CA PRO A 237 -6.59 -3.22 19.47
C PRO A 237 -8.04 -3.77 19.49
N LEU A 238 -8.20 -5.00 19.99
CA LEU A 238 -9.53 -5.58 20.28
C LEU A 238 -10.03 -5.04 21.63
N GLY A 239 -11.32 -4.68 21.70
CA GLY A 239 -11.96 -4.29 22.96
C GLY A 239 -11.51 -2.91 23.46
N GLY A 240 -12.41 -1.94 23.36
CA GLY A 240 -12.26 -0.58 23.85
C GLY A 240 -13.49 0.22 23.46
N GLU A 241 -13.73 1.36 24.12
CA GLU A 241 -14.69 2.38 23.69
C GLU A 241 -14.59 2.60 22.17
N PRO A 242 -15.66 3.03 21.46
CA PRO A 242 -15.59 3.36 20.05
C PRO A 242 -14.47 4.37 19.79
N VAL A 243 -13.27 3.87 19.48
CA VAL A 243 -12.16 4.72 19.07
C VAL A 243 -12.66 5.43 17.82
N ALA A 244 -12.61 6.76 17.85
CA ALA A 244 -13.02 7.61 16.74
C ALA A 244 -12.48 7.04 15.42
N PRO A 245 -13.23 7.15 14.31
CA PRO A 245 -12.75 6.69 13.01
C PRO A 245 -11.36 7.25 12.75
N PRO A 246 -10.45 6.48 12.13
CA PRO A 246 -9.09 6.95 11.89
C PRO A 246 -9.15 8.28 11.15
N ARG A 247 -8.43 9.29 11.65
CA ARG A 247 -8.33 10.57 10.97
C ARG A 247 -7.51 10.35 9.70
N VAL A 248 -8.18 10.37 8.55
CA VAL A 248 -7.54 10.26 7.24
C VAL A 248 -7.30 11.66 6.69
N THR A 249 -6.05 11.97 6.38
CA THR A 249 -5.69 13.18 5.62
C THR A 249 -5.25 12.73 4.23
N GLU A 250 -5.96 13.20 3.21
CA GLU A 250 -5.61 12.93 1.80
C GLU A 250 -4.73 14.06 1.27
N HIS A 251 -3.65 13.71 0.57
CA HIS A 251 -2.70 14.66 -0.01
C HIS A 251 -2.58 14.42 -1.52
N ASP A 252 -2.42 15.49 -2.29
CA ASP A 252 -2.08 15.39 -3.70
C ASP A 252 -0.64 14.88 -3.85
N ALA A 253 -0.51 13.65 -4.34
CA ALA A 253 0.76 13.00 -4.61
C ALA A 253 1.61 13.77 -5.64
N GLU A 254 0.97 14.49 -6.57
CA GLU A 254 1.69 15.24 -7.61
C GLU A 254 2.45 16.43 -7.01
N ALA A 255 1.82 17.13 -6.06
CA ALA A 255 2.46 18.20 -5.30
C ALA A 255 3.65 17.67 -4.49
N LEU A 256 3.49 16.53 -3.81
CA LEU A 256 4.56 15.91 -3.01
C LEU A 256 5.74 15.45 -3.87
N LEU A 257 5.49 14.85 -5.03
CA LEU A 257 6.54 14.46 -5.96
C LEU A 257 7.29 15.68 -6.49
N ARG A 258 6.59 16.75 -6.89
CA ARG A 258 7.25 17.98 -7.36
C ARG A 258 8.14 18.62 -6.30
N SER A 259 7.72 18.63 -5.04
CA SER A 259 8.51 19.25 -3.96
C SER A 259 9.60 18.35 -3.39
N GLY A 260 9.46 17.03 -3.54
CA GLY A 260 10.32 16.05 -2.87
C GLY A 260 11.40 15.42 -3.76
N LEU A 261 11.30 15.59 -5.08
CA LEU A 261 12.31 15.08 -6.00
C LEU A 261 13.57 15.96 -5.96
N PRO A 262 14.78 15.36 -5.98
CA PRO A 262 16.01 16.13 -6.14
C PRO A 262 15.98 16.93 -7.45
N ALA A 263 16.58 18.11 -7.43
CA ALA A 263 16.65 19.03 -8.57
C ALA A 263 17.49 18.48 -9.72
#